data_AF-A0A962VWM2-F1
#
_entry.id   AF-A0A962VWM2-F1
#
_cell.length_a   1.000
_cell.length_b   1.000
_cell.length_c   1.000
_cell.angle_alpha   90.00
_cell.angle_beta   90.00
_cell.angle_gamma   90.00
#
_symmetry.space_group_name_H-M   'P 1'
#
loop_
_entity.id
_entity.type
_entity.pdbx_description
1 polymer ?
#
loop_
_entity_poly.entity_id
_entity_poly.type
_entity_poly.pdbx_seq_one_letter_code
_entity_poly.pdbx_strand_id
1 'polypeptide(L)'
;MMEQPRLAETNRPQSNDTLGNGDAQDGGVLFGYSPDLFQRIHDTDVELIIWERPLACELGRWLEALPVDQLPNRRVLVLRADLRPALTVIFDAAGTPGGAMRDALLDDLIRLATLFMDTLDSDRVDIRLETVQHDACWKFHRDNVAARLVTTYRGPGTQWVRPHDNAMALAVQKSYQGIIQHFPKHAVGLFKGSRAGPASGIVHRSPPISGSGVVRLLLCLNLPSAASPDLWTSS
;
A
#
# COMPACT_ATOMS: atom_id res chain seq x y z
N MET A 1 24.04 -2.60 -37.37
CA MET A 1 24.01 -1.42 -36.49
C MET A 1 22.55 -1.18 -36.14
N MET A 2 22.06 -1.80 -35.06
CA MET A 2 20.68 -1.67 -34.60
C MET A 2 20.68 -0.77 -33.37
N GLU A 3 19.99 0.36 -33.45
CA GLU A 3 19.79 1.29 -32.34
C GLU A 3 18.93 0.66 -31.23
N GLN A 4 19.39 0.81 -29.98
CA GLN A 4 18.64 0.46 -28.79
C GLN A 4 17.65 1.59 -28.44
N PRO A 5 16.44 1.32 -27.93
CA PRO A 5 15.54 2.36 -27.47
C PRO A 5 15.98 2.91 -26.11
N ARG A 6 16.08 4.25 -26.00
CA ARG A 6 16.34 4.96 -24.75
C ARG A 6 15.20 4.73 -23.76
N LEU A 7 15.58 4.33 -22.54
CA LEU A 7 14.72 4.35 -21.37
C LEU A 7 14.25 5.79 -21.10
N ALA A 8 12.94 5.97 -20.93
CA ALA A 8 12.36 7.25 -20.57
C ALA A 8 12.81 7.64 -19.15
N GLU A 9 13.54 8.76 -19.06
CA GLU A 9 13.87 9.41 -17.80
C GLU A 9 12.58 9.88 -17.11
N THR A 10 12.48 9.56 -15.82
CA THR A 10 11.38 9.99 -14.95
C THR A 10 11.43 11.51 -14.78
N ASN A 11 10.45 12.22 -15.36
CA ASN A 11 10.29 13.66 -15.15
C ASN A 11 9.94 13.98 -13.69
N ARG A 12 10.92 14.45 -12.92
CA ARG A 12 10.73 15.20 -11.67
C ARG A 12 10.22 16.60 -12.00
N PRO A 13 9.17 17.13 -11.36
CA PRO A 13 8.86 18.55 -11.48
C PRO A 13 9.89 19.38 -10.70
N GLN A 14 10.40 20.43 -11.34
CA GLN A 14 10.99 21.57 -10.65
C GLN A 14 9.83 22.46 -10.17
N SER A 15 9.56 22.49 -8.87
CA SER A 15 8.71 23.52 -8.26
C SER A 15 9.24 23.88 -6.88
N ASN A 16 9.62 25.16 -6.75
CA ASN A 16 9.93 25.85 -5.50
C ASN A 16 8.69 25.86 -4.61
N ASP A 17 8.71 25.08 -3.54
CA ASP A 17 8.12 25.43 -2.25
C ASP A 17 8.82 24.58 -1.20
N THR A 18 9.94 25.12 -0.70
CA THR A 18 10.81 24.44 0.25
C THR A 18 10.18 24.46 1.65
N LEU A 19 9.35 23.47 1.95
CA LEU A 19 9.13 23.05 3.34
C LEU A 19 10.34 22.18 3.73
N GLY A 20 11.09 22.64 4.74
CA GLY A 20 12.37 22.05 5.11
C GLY A 20 12.25 20.62 5.62
N ASN A 21 12.36 19.65 4.71
CA ASN A 21 12.89 18.28 4.91
C ASN A 21 12.80 17.43 3.62
N GLY A 22 13.08 17.98 2.44
CA GLY A 22 13.12 17.17 1.21
C GLY A 22 11.79 16.52 0.77
N ASP A 23 10.69 16.87 1.43
CA ASP A 23 9.35 16.39 1.12
C ASP A 23 8.73 17.24 0.00
N ALA A 24 8.13 16.59 -1.00
CA ALA A 24 7.51 17.26 -2.14
C ALA A 24 5.98 17.17 -2.05
N GLN A 25 5.30 18.30 -2.16
CA GLN A 25 3.83 18.39 -2.22
C GLN A 25 3.37 18.70 -3.64
N ASP A 26 2.45 17.88 -4.16
CA ASP A 26 1.82 18.11 -5.47
C ASP A 26 0.33 17.73 -5.41
N GLY A 27 -0.54 18.74 -5.45
CA GLY A 27 -1.99 18.55 -5.56
C GLY A 27 -2.61 17.71 -4.45
N GLY A 28 -2.08 17.79 -3.22
CA GLY A 28 -2.52 17.00 -2.06
C GLY A 28 -1.86 15.63 -1.92
N VAL A 29 -0.77 15.40 -2.64
CA VAL A 29 0.09 14.23 -2.47
C VAL A 29 1.42 14.65 -1.86
N LEU A 30 1.84 13.97 -0.80
CA LEU A 30 3.14 14.14 -0.16
C LEU A 30 4.04 12.95 -0.45
N PHE A 31 5.29 13.21 -0.82
CA PHE A 31 6.34 12.21 -0.97
C PHE A 31 7.46 12.48 0.01
N GLY A 32 8.04 11.42 0.58
CA GLY A 32 9.31 11.53 1.29
C GLY A 32 9.79 10.23 1.89
N TYR A 33 10.80 10.33 2.75
CA TYR A 33 11.63 9.18 3.17
C TYR A 33 11.55 8.87 4.67
N SER A 34 10.76 9.63 5.43
CA SER A 34 10.51 9.41 6.87
C SER A 34 9.07 8.94 7.13
N PRO A 35 8.84 7.99 8.05
CA PRO A 35 7.49 7.63 8.50
C PRO A 35 6.76 8.76 9.21
N ASP A 36 7.46 9.78 9.72
CA ASP A 36 6.87 10.93 10.43
C ASP A 36 5.88 11.71 9.54
N LEU A 37 6.04 11.59 8.22
CA LEU A 37 5.11 12.12 7.23
C LEU A 37 3.67 11.65 7.45
N PHE A 38 3.45 10.47 8.00
CA PHE A 38 2.10 9.94 8.26
C PHE A 38 1.25 10.87 9.12
N GLN A 39 1.86 11.65 10.02
CA GLN A 39 1.11 12.64 10.84
C GLN A 39 0.48 13.74 9.99
N ARG A 40 1.05 14.05 8.82
CA ARG A 40 0.50 15.03 7.87
C ARG A 40 -0.82 14.56 7.24
N ILE A 41 -1.25 13.30 7.43
CA ILE A 41 -2.52 12.81 6.86
C ILE A 41 -3.73 13.56 7.43
N HIS A 42 -3.59 14.16 8.61
CA HIS A 42 -4.64 14.93 9.27
C HIS A 42 -4.82 16.32 8.66
N ASP A 43 -3.84 16.80 7.88
CA ASP A 43 -3.95 18.09 7.21
C ASP A 43 -5.07 18.04 6.16
N THR A 44 -5.80 19.15 6.04
CA THR A 44 -6.98 19.22 5.16
C THR A 44 -6.62 19.13 3.68
N ASP A 45 -5.40 19.53 3.30
CA ASP A 45 -4.89 19.54 1.94
C ASP A 45 -4.13 18.26 1.55
N VAL A 46 -3.93 17.31 2.48
CA VAL A 46 -3.23 16.05 2.21
C VAL A 46 -4.22 14.91 2.02
N GLU A 47 -4.17 14.25 0.88
CA GLU A 47 -5.03 13.12 0.49
C GLU A 47 -4.26 11.79 0.42
N LEU A 48 -2.96 11.85 0.13
CA LEU A 48 -2.08 10.71 0.02
C LEU A 48 -0.66 11.08 0.45
N ILE A 49 -0.06 10.21 1.25
CA ILE A 49 1.35 10.22 1.59
C ILE A 49 1.98 8.97 1.01
N ILE A 50 3.07 9.11 0.27
CA ILE A 50 3.91 8.02 -0.22
C ILE A 50 5.24 8.10 0.53
N TRP A 51 5.43 7.18 1.47
CA TRP A 51 6.71 6.97 2.14
C TRP A 51 7.55 5.97 1.32
N GLU A 52 8.58 6.51 0.66
CA GLU A 52 9.61 5.73 -0.02
C GLU A 52 10.63 5.24 1.00
N ARG A 53 10.43 4.00 1.44
CA ARG A 53 11.31 3.34 2.40
C ARG A 53 12.26 2.36 1.71
N PRO A 54 13.49 2.19 2.22
CA PRO A 54 14.30 1.06 1.83
C PRO A 54 13.73 -0.23 2.45
N LEU A 55 13.49 -1.25 1.63
CA LEU A 55 13.36 -2.63 2.10
C LEU A 55 14.68 -3.35 1.84
N ALA A 56 15.15 -4.16 2.80
CA ALA A 56 16.39 -4.91 2.63
C ALA A 56 16.35 -5.74 1.32
N CYS A 57 17.41 -5.65 0.51
CA CYS A 57 17.46 -6.34 -0.78
C CYS A 57 17.30 -7.86 -0.63
N GLU A 58 17.77 -8.44 0.47
CA GLU A 58 17.60 -9.86 0.79
C GLU A 58 16.14 -10.24 1.01
N LEU A 59 15.40 -9.43 1.78
CA LEU A 59 13.98 -9.63 2.01
C LEU A 59 13.19 -9.53 0.70
N GLY A 60 13.51 -8.53 -0.14
CA GLY A 60 12.91 -8.40 -1.47
C GLY A 60 13.16 -9.62 -2.36
N ARG A 61 14.40 -10.14 -2.41
CA ARG A 61 14.73 -11.35 -3.19
C ARG A 61 14.02 -12.59 -2.65
N TRP A 62 13.96 -12.74 -1.32
CA TRP A 62 13.27 -13.85 -0.68
C TRP A 62 11.76 -13.84 -1.00
N LEU A 63 11.12 -12.68 -0.91
CA LEU A 63 9.70 -12.49 -1.28
C LEU A 63 9.40 -12.87 -2.73
N GLU A 64 10.26 -12.48 -3.68
CA GLU A 64 10.09 -12.82 -5.09
C GLU A 64 10.28 -14.33 -5.36
N ALA A 65 11.12 -14.99 -4.56
CA ALA A 65 11.41 -16.42 -4.67
C ALA A 65 10.39 -17.32 -3.96
N LEU A 66 9.55 -16.78 -3.07
CA LEU A 66 8.55 -17.59 -2.37
C LEU A 66 7.57 -18.26 -3.34
N PRO A 67 7.29 -19.56 -3.17
CA PRO A 67 6.17 -20.22 -3.82
C PRO A 67 4.86 -19.49 -3.52
N VAL A 68 3.96 -19.47 -4.49
CA VAL A 68 2.74 -18.67 -4.42
C VAL A 68 1.77 -19.20 -3.35
N ASP A 69 1.74 -20.52 -3.17
CA ASP A 69 0.99 -21.22 -2.14
C ASP A 69 1.58 -21.01 -0.74
N GLN A 70 2.80 -20.48 -0.63
CA GLN A 70 3.47 -20.13 0.62
C GLN A 70 3.36 -18.63 0.99
N LEU A 71 2.68 -17.84 0.15
CA LEU A 71 2.40 -16.44 0.46
C LEU A 71 1.18 -16.34 1.39
N PRO A 72 1.25 -15.53 2.46
CA PRO A 72 0.12 -15.35 3.35
C PRO A 72 -1.04 -14.66 2.62
N ASN A 73 -2.26 -15.18 2.82
CA ASN A 73 -3.48 -14.64 2.24
C ASN A 73 -4.63 -14.73 3.25
N ARG A 74 -4.73 -13.76 4.15
CA ARG A 74 -5.71 -13.73 5.24
C ARG A 74 -6.08 -12.29 5.61
N ARG A 75 -7.28 -12.14 6.15
CA ARG A 75 -7.76 -10.91 6.78
C ARG A 75 -8.07 -11.19 8.24
N VAL A 76 -7.63 -10.30 9.12
CA VAL A 76 -7.77 -10.46 10.56
C VAL A 76 -7.96 -9.09 11.23
N LEU A 77 -8.82 -9.02 12.24
CA LEU A 77 -8.93 -7.87 13.13
C LEU A 77 -8.15 -8.19 14.39
N VAL A 78 -7.20 -7.34 14.76
CA VAL A 78 -6.24 -7.62 15.84
C VAL A 78 -6.07 -6.41 16.76
N LEU A 79 -5.88 -6.69 18.05
CA LEU A 79 -5.38 -5.72 19.02
C LEU A 79 -3.88 -5.52 18.85
N ARG A 80 -3.39 -4.36 19.29
CA ARG A 80 -1.95 -4.04 19.33
C ARG A 80 -1.12 -5.12 20.04
N ALA A 81 -1.59 -5.62 21.18
CA ALA A 81 -0.89 -6.64 21.96
C ALA A 81 -0.75 -7.99 21.23
N ASP A 82 -1.64 -8.24 20.27
CA ASP A 82 -1.79 -9.54 19.60
C ASP A 82 -1.23 -9.57 18.18
N LEU A 83 -0.61 -8.48 17.70
CA LEU A 83 -0.07 -8.39 16.33
C LEU A 83 0.88 -9.53 16.01
N ARG A 84 1.88 -9.76 16.87
CA ARG A 84 2.91 -10.78 16.69
C ARG A 84 2.33 -12.19 16.64
N PRO A 85 1.56 -12.67 17.64
CA PRO A 85 1.01 -14.03 17.60
C PRO A 85 0.01 -14.23 16.45
N ALA A 86 -0.88 -13.27 16.18
CA ALA A 86 -1.86 -13.39 15.11
C ALA A 86 -1.21 -13.50 13.72
N LEU A 87 -0.21 -12.66 13.43
CA LEU A 87 0.53 -12.72 12.17
C LEU A 87 1.37 -14.00 12.05
N THR A 88 1.96 -14.48 13.15
CA THR A 88 2.69 -15.76 13.16
C THR A 88 1.79 -16.92 12.73
N VAL A 89 0.58 -17.01 13.29
CA VAL A 89 -0.42 -18.03 12.92
C VAL A 89 -0.78 -17.95 11.43
N ILE A 90 -0.95 -16.74 10.88
CA ILE A 90 -1.23 -16.56 9.45
C ILE A 90 -0.11 -17.12 8.58
N PHE A 91 1.15 -16.90 8.96
CA PHE A 91 2.31 -17.37 8.20
C PHE A 91 2.51 -18.88 8.34
N ASP A 92 2.26 -19.45 9.53
CA ASP A 92 2.29 -20.90 9.74
C ASP A 92 1.22 -21.59 8.91
N ALA A 93 0.00 -21.05 8.90
CA ALA A 93 -1.10 -21.58 8.09
C ALA A 93 -0.85 -21.46 6.58
N ALA A 94 -0.05 -20.48 6.15
CA ALA A 94 0.39 -20.36 4.77
C ALA A 94 1.57 -21.28 4.43
N GLY A 95 2.21 -21.93 5.42
CA GLY A 95 3.44 -22.69 5.18
C GLY A 95 4.62 -21.80 4.78
N THR A 96 4.61 -20.51 5.14
CA THR A 96 5.71 -19.60 4.86
C THR A 96 6.97 -20.06 5.63
N PRO A 97 8.10 -20.30 4.95
CA PRO A 97 9.31 -20.85 5.57
C PRO A 97 9.79 -20.03 6.76
N GLY A 98 10.12 -20.71 7.86
CA GLY A 98 10.75 -20.11 9.05
C GLY A 98 12.13 -19.52 8.74
N GLY A 99 12.55 -18.58 9.59
CA GLY A 99 13.91 -18.01 9.56
C GLY A 99 13.92 -16.49 9.40
N ALA A 100 15.13 -15.94 9.31
CA ALA A 100 15.39 -14.51 9.42
C ALA A 100 14.57 -13.63 8.45
N MET A 101 14.29 -14.11 7.22
CA MET A 101 13.51 -13.34 6.26
C MET A 101 12.01 -13.31 6.58
N ARG A 102 11.47 -14.42 7.12
CA ARG A 102 10.10 -14.45 7.63
C ARG A 102 9.96 -13.55 8.86
N ASP A 103 10.94 -13.57 9.76
CA ASP A 103 10.96 -12.69 10.93
C ASP A 103 11.05 -11.22 10.51
N ALA A 104 11.93 -10.89 9.56
CA ALA A 104 12.04 -9.53 9.02
C ALA A 104 10.74 -9.02 8.37
N LEU A 105 10.01 -9.88 7.66
CA LEU A 105 8.69 -9.51 7.12
C LEU A 105 7.66 -9.30 8.23
N LEU A 106 7.66 -10.17 9.25
CA LEU A 106 6.74 -10.05 10.38
C LEU A 106 7.01 -8.77 11.17
N ASP A 107 8.27 -8.43 11.40
CA ASP A 107 8.68 -7.19 12.07
C ASP A 107 8.25 -5.95 11.26
N ASP A 108 8.38 -5.98 9.93
CA ASP A 108 7.93 -4.88 9.08
C ASP A 108 6.40 -4.73 9.09
N LEU A 109 5.65 -5.83 9.04
CA LEU A 109 4.18 -5.82 9.16
C LEU A 109 3.72 -5.24 10.50
N ILE A 110 4.36 -5.66 11.61
CA ILE A 110 4.06 -5.16 12.95
C ILE A 110 4.40 -3.67 13.05
N ARG A 111 5.54 -3.25 12.50
CA ARG A 111 5.93 -1.84 12.46
C ARG A 111 4.90 -1.00 11.72
N LEU A 112 4.46 -1.44 10.54
CA LEU A 112 3.45 -0.72 9.76
C LEU A 112 2.08 -0.67 10.46
N ALA A 113 1.66 -1.78 11.05
CA ALA A 113 0.44 -1.84 11.85
C ALA A 113 0.49 -0.88 13.03
N THR A 114 1.62 -0.84 13.73
CA THR A 114 1.88 0.06 14.87
C THR A 114 1.82 1.52 14.42
N LEU A 115 2.57 1.89 13.37
CA LEU A 115 2.55 3.26 12.83
C LEU A 115 1.16 3.70 12.39
N PHE A 116 0.41 2.82 11.73
CA PHE A 116 -0.96 3.10 11.29
C PHE A 116 -1.89 3.35 12.47
N MET A 117 -1.83 2.49 13.49
CA MET A 117 -2.61 2.61 14.72
C MET A 117 -2.27 3.89 15.50
N ASP A 118 -0.98 4.23 15.61
CA ASP A 118 -0.53 5.47 16.27
C ASP A 118 -0.97 6.71 15.50
N THR A 119 -0.90 6.67 14.16
CA THR A 119 -1.29 7.80 13.31
C THR A 119 -2.79 8.09 13.39
N LEU A 120 -3.62 7.05 13.49
CA LEU A 120 -5.08 7.18 13.46
C LEU A 120 -5.76 6.98 14.82
N ASP A 121 -4.99 7.02 15.90
CA ASP A 121 -5.45 6.88 17.29
C ASP A 121 -6.35 5.64 17.50
N SER A 122 -5.81 4.46 17.19
CA SER A 122 -6.54 3.19 17.30
C SER A 122 -5.77 2.11 18.05
N ASP A 123 -6.47 1.33 18.87
CA ASP A 123 -5.92 0.15 19.55
C ASP A 123 -6.07 -1.15 18.75
N ARG A 124 -6.80 -1.08 17.64
CA ARG A 124 -7.13 -2.23 16.79
C ARG A 124 -6.87 -1.91 15.33
N VAL A 125 -6.48 -2.93 14.57
CA VAL A 125 -6.26 -2.78 13.13
C VAL A 125 -6.83 -3.97 12.37
N ASP A 126 -7.51 -3.67 11.27
CA ASP A 126 -7.95 -4.66 10.28
C ASP A 126 -6.82 -4.85 9.27
N ILE A 127 -6.12 -5.98 9.40
CA ILE A 127 -5.00 -6.36 8.56
C ILE A 127 -5.50 -7.29 7.47
N ARG A 128 -5.24 -6.94 6.21
CA ARG A 128 -5.45 -7.82 5.06
C ARG A 128 -4.13 -8.04 4.35
N LEU A 129 -3.65 -9.28 4.37
CA LEU A 129 -2.62 -9.79 3.49
C LEU A 129 -3.33 -10.49 2.32
N GLU A 130 -3.02 -10.08 1.10
CA GLU A 130 -3.68 -10.60 -0.09
C GLU A 130 -2.66 -11.04 -1.13
N THR A 131 -2.79 -12.30 -1.55
CA THR A 131 -2.05 -12.85 -2.68
C THR A 131 -2.92 -12.76 -3.93
N VAL A 132 -2.58 -11.85 -4.84
CA VAL A 132 -3.38 -11.52 -6.03
C VAL A 132 -2.69 -12.05 -7.29
N GLN A 133 -3.41 -12.87 -8.07
CA GLN A 133 -2.97 -13.41 -9.36
C GLN A 133 -3.90 -13.00 -10.53
N HIS A 134 -4.92 -12.21 -10.24
CA HIS A 134 -5.97 -11.83 -11.19
C HIS A 134 -6.30 -10.33 -11.06
N ASP A 135 -7.19 -9.84 -11.91
CA ASP A 135 -7.60 -8.43 -11.95
C ASP A 135 -8.56 -8.06 -10.79
N ALA A 136 -8.26 -8.45 -9.55
CA ALA A 136 -8.98 -7.95 -8.38
C ALA A 136 -8.84 -6.43 -8.30
N CYS A 137 -9.93 -5.70 -8.10
CA CYS A 137 -9.92 -4.24 -7.95
C CYS A 137 -9.25 -3.49 -9.12
N TRP A 138 -9.42 -3.98 -10.35
CA TRP A 138 -8.91 -3.34 -11.57
C TRP A 138 -9.58 -1.99 -11.87
N LYS A 139 -10.79 -1.75 -11.35
CA LYS A 139 -11.52 -0.51 -11.55
C LYS A 139 -10.86 0.62 -10.75
N PHE A 140 -10.72 1.78 -11.37
CA PHE A 140 -10.42 3.01 -10.64
C PHE A 140 -11.56 3.28 -9.67
N HIS A 141 -11.21 3.43 -8.39
CA HIS A 141 -12.17 3.66 -7.32
C HIS A 141 -11.53 4.47 -6.19
N ARG A 142 -12.40 4.93 -5.28
CA ARG A 142 -12.02 5.39 -3.95
C ARG A 142 -12.46 4.32 -2.97
N ASP A 143 -11.61 4.01 -2.00
CA ASP A 143 -11.99 3.07 -0.95
C ASP A 143 -13.05 3.67 -0.03
N ASN A 144 -14.05 2.86 0.35
CA ASN A 144 -15.08 3.27 1.31
C ASN A 144 -14.60 3.16 2.77
N VAL A 145 -13.52 3.87 3.08
CA VAL A 145 -12.84 3.92 4.40
C VAL A 145 -12.54 5.37 4.76
N ALA A 146 -12.22 5.63 6.03
CA ALA A 146 -11.70 6.95 6.44
C ALA A 146 -10.26 7.12 5.96
N ALA A 147 -9.41 6.14 6.25
CA ALA A 147 -8.05 6.07 5.74
C ALA A 147 -7.63 4.60 5.54
N ARG A 148 -6.63 4.39 4.70
CA ARG A 148 -6.01 3.09 4.46
C ARG A 148 -4.51 3.26 4.26
N LEU A 149 -3.74 2.33 4.84
CA LEU A 149 -2.35 2.12 4.49
C LEU A 149 -2.24 0.92 3.55
N VAL A 150 -1.47 1.06 2.46
CA VAL A 150 -1.15 -0.04 1.55
C VAL A 150 0.35 -0.13 1.27
N THR A 151 0.86 -1.34 1.12
CA THR A 151 2.19 -1.59 0.56
C THR A 151 2.19 -2.89 -0.24
N THR A 152 2.91 -2.92 -1.36
CA THR A 152 3.08 -4.14 -2.16
C THR A 152 4.49 -4.70 -1.93
N TYR A 153 4.56 -5.88 -1.31
CA TYR A 153 5.81 -6.57 -0.99
C TYR A 153 6.38 -7.35 -2.19
N ARG A 154 5.48 -7.90 -3.01
CA ARG A 154 5.83 -8.67 -4.22
C ARG A 154 4.98 -8.18 -5.38
N GLY A 155 5.56 -8.08 -6.58
CA GLY A 155 4.86 -7.63 -7.78
C GLY A 155 4.64 -6.10 -7.87
N PRO A 156 3.89 -5.62 -8.87
CA PRO A 156 3.75 -4.20 -9.15
C PRO A 156 2.93 -3.46 -8.09
N GLY A 157 3.34 -2.24 -7.76
CA GLY A 157 2.67 -1.36 -6.80
C GLY A 157 1.29 -0.90 -7.26
N THR A 158 0.49 -0.43 -6.31
CA THR A 158 -0.83 0.17 -6.56
C THR A 158 -0.73 1.31 -7.58
N GLN A 159 -1.67 1.33 -8.54
CA GLN A 159 -1.80 2.40 -9.52
C GLN A 159 -2.75 3.47 -9.01
N TRP A 160 -2.43 4.73 -9.25
CA TRP A 160 -3.27 5.87 -8.86
C TRP A 160 -3.17 6.99 -9.90
N VAL A 161 -4.07 7.96 -9.81
CA VAL A 161 -4.07 9.14 -10.69
C VAL A 161 -4.04 10.41 -9.84
N ARG A 162 -3.50 11.50 -10.40
CA ARG A 162 -3.44 12.77 -9.69
C ARG A 162 -4.86 13.33 -9.46
N PRO A 163 -5.09 14.14 -8.41
CA PRO A 163 -6.45 14.57 -8.09
C PRO A 163 -7.20 15.30 -9.20
N HIS A 164 -6.50 16.01 -10.09
CA HIS A 164 -7.12 16.65 -11.27
C HIS A 164 -7.66 15.64 -12.30
N ASP A 165 -7.15 14.41 -12.34
CA ASP A 165 -7.58 13.35 -13.26
C ASP A 165 -8.67 12.43 -12.68
N ASN A 166 -8.98 12.57 -11.38
CA ASN A 166 -9.89 11.69 -10.64
C ASN A 166 -11.23 11.47 -11.38
N ALA A 167 -11.90 12.55 -11.77
CA ALA A 167 -13.21 12.49 -12.41
C ALA A 167 -13.16 11.73 -13.74
N MET A 168 -12.12 11.97 -14.54
CA MET A 168 -11.92 11.29 -15.81
C MET A 168 -11.64 9.80 -15.61
N ALA A 169 -10.67 9.45 -14.75
CA ALA A 169 -10.30 8.07 -14.47
C ALA A 169 -11.48 7.24 -13.95
N LEU A 170 -12.31 7.83 -13.06
CA LEU A 170 -13.53 7.21 -12.56
C LEU A 170 -14.59 6.99 -13.66
N ALA A 171 -14.74 7.94 -14.58
CA ALA A 171 -15.72 7.85 -15.66
C ALA A 171 -15.33 6.84 -16.75
N VAL A 172 -14.07 6.86 -17.19
CA VAL A 172 -13.64 6.10 -18.38
C VAL A 172 -12.92 4.78 -18.06
N GLN A 173 -12.50 4.57 -16.81
CA GLN A 173 -12.01 3.27 -16.30
C GLN A 173 -10.87 2.67 -17.16
N LYS A 174 -11.11 1.57 -17.91
CA LYS A 174 -10.09 0.95 -18.77
C LYS A 174 -9.65 1.85 -19.91
N SER A 175 -10.50 2.77 -20.34
CA SER A 175 -10.25 3.69 -21.44
C SER A 175 -9.49 4.96 -21.00
N TYR A 176 -9.06 5.03 -19.74
CA TYR A 176 -8.25 6.14 -19.26
C TYR A 176 -6.87 6.13 -19.94
N GLN A 177 -6.59 7.18 -20.71
CA GLN A 177 -5.34 7.37 -21.46
C GLN A 177 -4.41 8.42 -20.82
N GLY A 178 -4.80 8.97 -19.66
CA GLY A 178 -3.97 9.93 -18.94
C GLY A 178 -2.81 9.26 -18.20
N ILE A 179 -2.03 10.06 -17.49
CA ILE A 179 -0.86 9.56 -16.75
C ILE A 179 -1.34 8.73 -15.57
N ILE A 180 -0.86 7.49 -15.49
CA ILE A 180 -1.06 6.60 -14.34
C ILE A 180 0.23 6.61 -13.54
N GLN A 181 0.10 6.93 -12.25
CA GLN A 181 1.18 6.86 -11.29
C GLN A 181 1.21 5.47 -10.65
N HIS A 182 2.38 5.04 -10.21
CA HIS A 182 2.56 3.77 -9.50
C HIS A 182 3.24 4.03 -8.17
N PHE A 183 2.82 3.31 -7.13
CA PHE A 183 3.61 3.28 -5.92
C PHE A 183 4.97 2.63 -6.23
N PRO A 184 6.09 3.28 -5.82
CA PRO A 184 7.41 2.68 -5.95
C PRO A 184 7.49 1.33 -5.26
N LYS A 185 8.47 0.50 -5.65
CA LYS A 185 8.62 -0.85 -5.08
C LYS A 185 8.79 -0.75 -3.55
N HIS A 186 7.98 -1.51 -2.82
CA HIS A 186 7.93 -1.55 -1.35
C HIS A 186 7.57 -0.24 -0.64
N ALA A 187 7.26 0.83 -1.38
CA ALA A 187 6.78 2.07 -0.78
C ALA A 187 5.47 1.82 -0.03
N VAL A 188 5.21 2.70 0.94
CA VAL A 188 4.02 2.64 1.77
C VAL A 188 3.18 3.86 1.46
N GLY A 189 1.95 3.64 1.01
CA GLY A 189 0.99 4.73 0.86
C GLY A 189 0.01 4.74 2.00
N LEU A 190 -0.15 5.89 2.66
CA LEU A 190 -1.25 6.17 3.57
C LEU A 190 -2.15 7.20 2.89
N PHE A 191 -3.43 6.88 2.71
CA PHE A 191 -4.35 7.78 2.02
C PHE A 191 -5.72 7.83 2.67
N LYS A 192 -6.40 8.96 2.45
CA LYS A 192 -7.81 9.14 2.78
C LYS A 192 -8.69 8.33 1.82
N GLY A 193 -9.79 7.80 2.34
CA GLY A 193 -10.85 7.19 1.53
C GLY A 193 -12.06 8.11 1.39
N SER A 194 -13.12 7.62 0.75
CA SER A 194 -14.32 8.42 0.50
C SER A 194 -15.10 8.80 1.77
N ARG A 195 -14.78 8.21 2.93
CA ARG A 195 -15.40 8.56 4.22
C ARG A 195 -14.63 9.64 4.99
N ALA A 196 -13.48 10.09 4.50
CA ALA A 196 -12.75 11.21 5.12
C ALA A 196 -13.43 12.55 4.89
N GLY A 197 -14.20 12.70 3.82
CA GLY A 197 -14.97 13.91 3.54
C GLY A 197 -15.52 13.98 2.12
N PRO A 198 -16.34 14.99 1.82
CA PRO A 198 -16.83 15.23 0.46
C PRO A 198 -15.68 15.41 -0.52
N ALA A 199 -15.75 14.74 -1.66
CA ALA A 199 -14.72 14.74 -2.71
C ALA A 199 -13.31 14.23 -2.30
N SER A 200 -13.11 13.83 -1.05
CA SER A 200 -11.89 13.22 -0.54
C SER A 200 -11.70 11.80 -1.08
N GLY A 201 -10.46 11.35 -1.04
CA GLY A 201 -10.00 10.04 -1.39
C GLY A 201 -9.30 9.98 -2.73
N ILE A 202 -8.19 9.27 -2.75
CA ILE A 202 -7.44 9.02 -3.98
C ILE A 202 -8.18 8.04 -4.89
N VAL A 203 -8.13 8.32 -6.19
CA VAL A 203 -8.58 7.38 -7.20
C VAL A 203 -7.43 6.45 -7.54
N HIS A 204 -7.62 5.17 -7.24
CA HIS A 204 -6.59 4.16 -7.38
C HIS A 204 -7.18 2.82 -7.83
N ARG A 205 -6.30 1.89 -8.19
CA ARG A 205 -6.62 0.53 -8.59
C ARG A 205 -5.43 -0.41 -8.40
N SER A 206 -5.71 -1.71 -8.41
CA SER A 206 -4.68 -2.70 -8.67
C SER A 206 -4.24 -2.62 -10.15
N PRO A 207 -2.94 -2.77 -10.46
CA PRO A 207 -2.49 -2.97 -11.83
C PRO A 207 -3.20 -4.18 -12.47
N PRO A 208 -3.60 -4.11 -13.76
CA PRO A 208 -4.12 -5.27 -14.47
C PRO A 208 -2.97 -6.27 -14.70
N ILE A 209 -3.05 -7.44 -14.08
CA ILE A 209 -2.00 -8.48 -14.12
C ILE A 209 -2.52 -9.84 -14.60
N SER A 210 -3.82 -9.96 -14.88
CA SER A 210 -4.39 -11.20 -15.40
C SER A 210 -3.67 -11.67 -16.67
N GLY A 211 -3.29 -12.96 -16.70
CA GLY A 211 -2.59 -13.56 -17.83
C GLY A 211 -1.10 -13.21 -17.95
N SER A 212 -0.55 -12.36 -17.06
CA SER A 212 0.88 -12.01 -17.09
C SER A 212 1.79 -13.00 -16.36
N GLY A 213 1.22 -13.90 -15.56
CA GLY A 213 1.99 -14.77 -14.65
C GLY A 213 2.55 -14.05 -13.41
N VAL A 214 2.30 -12.74 -13.27
CA VAL A 214 2.73 -11.96 -12.11
C VAL A 214 1.85 -12.25 -10.91
N VAL A 215 2.49 -12.34 -9.73
CA VAL A 215 1.83 -12.49 -8.44
C VAL A 215 2.11 -11.27 -7.58
N ARG A 216 1.09 -10.76 -6.89
CA ARG A 216 1.23 -9.66 -5.92
C ARG A 216 1.00 -10.15 -4.50
N LEU A 217 1.87 -9.74 -3.58
CA LEU A 217 1.60 -9.80 -2.14
C LEU A 217 1.35 -8.39 -1.64
N LEU A 218 0.09 -8.08 -1.34
CA LEU A 218 -0.37 -6.77 -0.91
C LEU A 218 -0.71 -6.80 0.58
N LEU A 219 -0.29 -5.77 1.30
CA LEU A 219 -0.80 -5.43 2.63
C LEU A 219 -1.79 -4.27 2.50
N CYS A 220 -2.94 -4.40 3.14
CA CYS A 220 -3.85 -3.30 3.43
C CYS A 220 -4.13 -3.24 4.93
N LEU A 221 -4.06 -2.05 5.51
CA LEU A 221 -4.45 -1.78 6.89
C LEU A 221 -5.62 -0.80 6.91
N ASN A 222 -6.65 -1.11 7.67
CA ASN A 222 -7.79 -0.21 7.87
C ASN A 222 -8.11 -0.06 9.36
N LEU A 223 -8.77 1.04 9.70
CA LEU A 223 -9.49 1.13 10.97
C LEU A 223 -10.59 0.06 11.02
N PRO A 224 -10.97 -0.42 12.22
CA PRO A 224 -12.07 -1.35 12.39
C PRO A 224 -13.36 -0.81 11.76
N SER A 225 -14.15 -1.70 11.15
CA SER A 225 -15.43 -1.37 10.54
C SER A 225 -16.42 -2.50 10.71
N ALA A 226 -17.70 -2.26 10.36
CA ALA A 226 -18.72 -3.30 10.34
C ALA A 226 -18.40 -4.45 9.35
N ALA A 227 -17.47 -4.25 8.42
CA ALA A 227 -17.01 -5.27 7.48
C ALA A 227 -15.73 -6.00 7.96
N SER A 228 -15.18 -5.64 9.12
CA SER A 228 -14.03 -6.33 9.71
C SER A 228 -14.45 -7.72 10.22
N PRO A 229 -13.55 -8.71 10.17
CA PRO A 229 -13.81 -10.01 10.79
C PRO A 229 -13.91 -9.86 12.32
N ASP A 230 -14.33 -10.92 12.98
CA ASP A 230 -14.29 -11.00 14.44
C ASP A 230 -12.88 -10.76 14.96
N LEU A 231 -12.80 -10.18 16.17
CA LEU A 231 -11.54 -9.92 16.81
C LEU A 231 -10.79 -11.23 17.03
N TRP A 232 -9.54 -11.28 16.58
CA TRP A 232 -8.68 -12.42 16.78
C TRP A 232 -8.47 -12.71 18.27
N THR A 233 -8.48 -14.00 18.62
CA THR A 233 -8.19 -14.48 19.96
C THR A 233 -7.10 -15.54 19.88
N SER A 234 -6.18 -15.52 20.86
CA SER A 234 -5.24 -16.63 21.05
C SER A 234 -6.02 -17.83 21.58
N SER A 235 -6.40 -18.75 20.69
CA SER A 235 -6.90 -20.07 21.11
C SER A 235 -5.75 -21.02 21.36
#